data_AF-A0A933B5U5-F1
#
_entry.id   AF-A0A933B5U5-F1
#
_cell.length_a   1.000
_cell.length_b   1.000
_cell.length_c   1.000
_cell.angle_alpha   90.00
_cell.angle_beta   90.00
_cell.angle_gamma   90.00
#
_symmetry.space_group_name_H-M   'P 1'
#
loop_
_entity.id
_entity.type
_entity.pdbx_description
1 polymer ?
#
loop_
_entity_poly.entity_id
_entity_poly.type
_entity_poly.pdbx_seq_one_letter_code
_entity_poly.pdbx_strand_id
1 'polypeptide(L)'
;MAEKRTYRDRADYLKLAVAKRRRKIKEFAVSYKGGRCEICGYNKCVWALDLHHKDPQTKAFGIAARGYTRSWKVVKKEADKCALVCANCHREIEAGVTQLPDASPVEKRGELREA
;
A
#
# COMPACT_ATOMS: atom_id res chain seq x y z
N MET A 1 33.87 -1.20 -22.27
CA MET A 1 34.01 -2.28 -21.26
C MET A 1 33.52 -1.71 -19.93
N ALA A 2 32.52 -2.31 -19.30
CA ALA A 2 32.03 -1.81 -18.01
C ALA A 2 33.11 -2.09 -16.94
N GLU A 3 33.60 -1.02 -16.31
CA GLU A 3 34.57 -1.05 -15.23
C GLU A 3 34.13 -2.06 -14.15
N LYS A 4 35.02 -3.00 -13.80
CA LYS A 4 34.67 -4.10 -12.89
C LYS A 4 34.47 -3.54 -11.49
N ARG A 5 33.27 -3.73 -10.93
CA ARG A 5 32.95 -3.30 -9.55
C ARG A 5 33.91 -3.93 -8.55
N THR A 6 34.36 -3.14 -7.58
CA THR A 6 35.22 -3.60 -6.49
C THR A 6 34.40 -3.97 -5.25
N TYR A 7 35.03 -4.65 -4.29
CA TYR A 7 34.37 -4.97 -3.01
C TYR A 7 33.94 -3.71 -2.23
N ARG A 8 34.71 -2.61 -2.34
CA ARG A 8 34.40 -1.31 -1.70
C ARG A 8 33.07 -0.74 -2.22
N ASP A 9 32.73 -1.00 -3.49
CA ASP A 9 31.49 -0.53 -4.12
C ASP A 9 30.27 -1.41 -3.78
N ARG A 10 30.48 -2.57 -3.14
CA ARG A 10 29.43 -3.56 -2.88
C ARG A 10 28.32 -2.99 -2.01
N ALA A 11 28.68 -2.25 -0.96
CA ALA A 11 27.71 -1.69 -0.02
C ALA A 11 26.76 -0.70 -0.73
N ASP A 12 27.30 0.22 -1.53
CA ASP A 12 26.49 1.23 -2.21
C ASP A 12 25.69 0.62 -3.36
N TYR A 13 26.27 -0.34 -4.08
CA TYR A 13 25.52 -1.13 -5.05
C TYR A 13 24.31 -1.83 -4.41
N LEU A 14 24.49 -2.49 -3.26
CA LEU A 14 23.40 -3.18 -2.57
C LEU A 14 22.32 -2.19 -2.11
N LYS A 15 22.70 -1.02 -1.57
CA LYS A 15 21.73 0.04 -1.21
C LYS A 15 20.91 0.47 -2.42
N LEU A 16 21.54 0.75 -3.56
CA LEU A 16 20.87 1.16 -4.80
C LEU A 16 19.98 0.03 -5.36
N ALA A 17 20.44 -1.21 -5.32
CA ALA A 17 19.68 -2.37 -5.78
C ALA A 17 18.42 -2.58 -4.92
N VAL A 18 18.53 -2.44 -3.60
CA VAL A 18 17.39 -2.53 -2.66
C VAL A 18 16.41 -1.38 -2.90
N ALA A 19 16.90 -0.15 -3.07
CA ALA A 19 16.04 1.00 -3.39
C ALA A 19 15.29 0.76 -4.70
N LYS A 20 15.98 0.34 -5.77
CA LYS A 20 15.36 0.02 -7.07
C LYS A 20 14.31 -1.08 -6.95
N ARG A 21 14.59 -2.13 -6.17
CA ARG A 21 13.64 -3.22 -5.91
C ARG A 21 12.39 -2.74 -5.20
N ARG A 22 12.55 -1.93 -4.14
CA ARG A 22 11.43 -1.36 -3.38
C ARG A 22 10.54 -0.51 -4.27
N ARG A 23 11.14 0.31 -5.13
CA ARG A 23 10.38 1.17 -6.04
C ARG A 23 9.51 0.35 -7.00
N LYS A 24 10.11 -0.63 -7.67
CA LYS A 24 9.42 -1.52 -8.61
C LYS A 24 8.25 -2.27 -7.97
N ILE A 25 8.41 -2.74 -6.74
CA ILE A 25 7.34 -3.48 -6.06
C ILE A 25 6.23 -2.54 -5.58
N LYS A 26 6.55 -1.32 -5.11
CA LYS A 26 5.53 -0.31 -4.78
C LYS A 26 4.69 0.02 -6.01
N GLU A 27 5.31 0.27 -7.15
CA GLU A 27 4.61 0.53 -8.42
C GLU A 27 3.66 -0.61 -8.80
N PHE A 28 4.11 -1.87 -8.72
CA PHE A 28 3.24 -3.02 -8.96
C PHE A 28 2.09 -3.13 -7.96
N ALA A 29 2.34 -2.88 -6.67
CA ALA A 29 1.30 -2.97 -5.65
C ALA A 29 0.22 -1.88 -5.85
N VAL A 30 0.64 -0.65 -6.18
CA VAL A 30 -0.25 0.46 -6.47
C VAL A 30 -1.06 0.19 -7.74
N SER A 31 -0.40 -0.26 -8.82
CA SER A 31 -1.09 -0.61 -10.08
C SER A 31 -2.08 -1.75 -9.89
N TYR A 32 -1.73 -2.78 -9.10
CA TYR A 32 -2.59 -3.90 -8.81
C TYR A 32 -3.87 -3.50 -8.05
N LYS A 33 -3.78 -2.49 -7.19
CA LYS A 33 -4.91 -1.95 -6.42
C LYS A 33 -5.67 -0.82 -7.12
N GLY A 34 -5.42 -0.60 -8.42
CA GLY A 34 -6.19 0.34 -9.24
C GLY A 34 -5.58 1.74 -9.38
N GLY A 35 -4.40 1.99 -8.80
CA GLY A 35 -3.61 3.20 -9.08
C GLY A 35 -4.17 4.52 -8.53
N ARG A 36 -5.23 4.47 -7.73
CA ARG A 36 -5.86 5.65 -7.13
C ARG A 36 -6.28 5.39 -5.69
N CYS A 37 -6.38 6.44 -4.90
CA CYS A 37 -6.95 6.35 -3.56
C CYS A 37 -8.41 5.89 -3.63
N GLU A 38 -8.77 4.88 -2.85
CA GLU A 38 -10.13 4.32 -2.76
C GLU A 38 -11.12 5.31 -2.09
N ILE A 39 -10.63 6.30 -1.32
CA ILE A 39 -11.46 7.31 -0.65
C ILE A 39 -11.64 8.57 -1.50
N CYS A 40 -10.54 9.27 -1.83
CA CYS A 40 -10.60 10.57 -2.50
C CYS A 40 -10.25 10.55 -3.99
N GLY A 41 -9.90 9.39 -4.56
CA GLY A 41 -9.55 9.26 -5.98
C GLY A 41 -8.18 9.80 -6.38
N TYR A 42 -7.36 10.29 -5.44
CA TYR A 42 -6.01 10.81 -5.75
C TYR A 42 -5.16 9.79 -6.51
N ASN A 43 -4.58 10.20 -7.64
CA ASN A 43 -3.78 9.35 -8.53
C ASN A 43 -2.56 10.06 -9.14
N LYS A 44 -2.21 11.27 -8.67
CA LYS A 44 -1.16 12.10 -9.28
C LYS A 44 0.26 11.57 -9.01
N CYS A 45 0.49 10.97 -7.84
CA CYS A 45 1.80 10.48 -7.44
C CYS A 45 1.70 9.12 -6.75
N VAL A 46 2.33 8.11 -7.35
CA VAL A 46 2.44 6.74 -6.81
C VAL A 46 3.08 6.74 -5.42
N TRP A 47 4.03 7.65 -5.16
CA TRP A 47 4.73 7.71 -3.87
C TRP A 47 3.87 8.24 -2.74
N ALA A 48 2.83 9.03 -3.05
CA ALA A 48 1.87 9.55 -2.09
C ALA A 48 0.69 8.60 -1.84
N LEU A 49 0.69 7.42 -2.47
CA LEU A 49 -0.25 6.33 -2.21
C LEU A 49 0.39 5.27 -1.33
N ASP A 50 -0.36 4.79 -0.35
CA ASP A 50 0.05 3.78 0.62
C ASP A 50 -1.06 2.73 0.81
N LEU A 51 -0.65 1.57 1.31
CA LEU A 51 -1.54 0.43 1.53
C LEU A 51 -1.94 0.39 3.00
N HIS A 52 -3.21 0.70 3.25
CA HIS A 52 -3.83 0.64 4.57
C HIS A 52 -4.39 -0.76 4.81
N HIS A 53 -4.03 -1.41 5.91
CA HIS A 53 -4.64 -2.69 6.26
C HIS A 53 -6.10 -2.49 6.68
N LYS A 54 -7.04 -3.22 6.06
CA LYS A 54 -8.47 -3.12 6.42
C LYS A 54 -8.74 -3.64 7.84
N ASP A 55 -8.06 -4.73 8.20
CA ASP A 55 -8.06 -5.27 9.56
C ASP A 55 -6.61 -5.37 10.06
N PRO A 56 -6.22 -4.57 11.08
CA PRO A 56 -4.89 -4.61 11.68
C PRO A 56 -4.47 -5.97 12.24
N GLN A 57 -5.42 -6.85 12.59
CA GLN A 57 -5.14 -8.19 13.13
C GLN A 57 -4.77 -9.20 12.05
N THR A 58 -5.15 -8.94 10.80
CA THR A 58 -4.89 -9.86 9.66
C THR A 58 -3.54 -9.62 8.99
N LYS A 59 -2.79 -8.59 9.42
CA LYS A 59 -1.51 -8.20 8.83
C LYS A 59 -0.42 -9.23 9.14
N ALA A 60 0.26 -9.71 8.11
CA ALA A 60 1.46 -10.51 8.28
C ALA A 60 2.71 -9.62 8.40
N PHE A 61 2.70 -8.44 7.77
CA PHE A 61 3.78 -7.45 7.82
C PHE A 61 3.31 -6.08 7.32
N GLY A 62 3.97 -5.01 7.78
CA GLY A 62 3.71 -3.67 7.23
C GLY A 62 4.18 -3.55 5.77
N ILE A 63 3.28 -3.17 4.84
CA ILE A 63 3.64 -2.85 3.45
C ILE A 63 4.22 -1.43 3.38
N ALA A 64 5.35 -1.25 4.03
CA ALA A 64 6.19 -0.06 3.94
C ALA A 64 7.50 -0.41 3.20
N ALA A 65 8.51 0.44 3.34
CA ALA A 65 9.82 0.24 2.71
C ALA A 65 10.43 -1.17 2.96
N ARG A 66 10.21 -1.77 4.15
CA ARG A 66 10.71 -3.11 4.47
C ARG A 66 9.87 -4.24 3.89
N GLY A 67 8.58 -4.03 3.63
CA GLY A 67 7.71 -5.03 3.00
C GLY A 67 8.05 -5.25 1.53
N TYR A 68 8.48 -4.18 0.83
CA TYR A 68 8.77 -4.20 -0.61
C TYR A 68 10.08 -4.91 -1.01
N THR A 69 10.85 -5.44 -0.06
CA THR A 69 12.00 -6.31 -0.36
C THR A 69 11.61 -7.77 -0.53
N ARG A 70 10.35 -8.15 -0.24
CA ARG A 70 9.83 -9.52 -0.40
C ARG A 70 9.52 -9.85 -1.88
N SER A 71 9.23 -11.12 -2.13
CA SER A 71 8.77 -11.57 -3.45
C SER A 71 7.41 -10.95 -3.79
N TRP A 72 7.14 -10.75 -5.08
CA TRP A 72 5.86 -10.18 -5.52
C TRP A 72 4.67 -11.03 -5.06
N LYS A 73 4.80 -12.35 -5.07
CA LYS A 73 3.75 -13.28 -4.60
C LYS A 73 3.35 -13.02 -3.15
N VAL A 74 4.32 -12.72 -2.28
CA VAL A 74 4.05 -12.42 -0.86
C VAL A 74 3.45 -11.03 -0.69
N VAL A 75 3.98 -10.05 -1.43
CA VAL A 75 3.44 -8.68 -1.39
C VAL A 75 2.02 -8.62 -1.93
N LYS A 76 1.71 -9.34 -3.00
CA LYS A 76 0.36 -9.43 -3.57
C LYS A 76 -0.65 -9.95 -2.53
N LYS A 77 -0.33 -11.06 -1.86
CA LYS A 77 -1.18 -11.64 -0.80
C LYS A 77 -1.48 -10.66 0.34
N GLU A 78 -0.51 -9.83 0.69
CA GLU A 78 -0.71 -8.82 1.72
C GLU A 78 -1.50 -7.63 1.18
N ALA A 79 -1.22 -7.20 -0.06
CA ALA A 79 -1.94 -6.12 -0.73
C ALA A 79 -3.43 -6.45 -0.93
N ASP A 80 -3.79 -7.72 -1.11
CA ASP A 80 -5.19 -8.19 -1.16
C ASP A 80 -5.98 -7.84 0.10
N LYS A 81 -5.31 -7.79 1.27
CA LYS A 81 -5.90 -7.42 2.57
C LYS A 81 -5.90 -5.92 2.84
N CYS A 82 -5.29 -5.14 1.96
CA CYS A 82 -5.12 -3.70 2.12
C CYS A 82 -6.08 -2.93 1.21
N ALA A 83 -6.39 -1.69 1.59
CA ALA A 83 -6.97 -0.68 0.73
C ALA A 83 -5.88 0.30 0.29
N LEU A 84 -5.95 0.76 -0.96
CA LEU A 84 -5.04 1.77 -1.48
C LEU A 84 -5.56 3.16 -1.15
N VAL A 85 -4.81 3.93 -0.37
CA VAL A 85 -5.21 5.26 0.09
C VAL A 85 -4.07 6.26 -0.11
N CYS A 86 -4.38 7.56 -0.22
CA CYS A 86 -3.34 8.57 -0.21
C CYS A 86 -2.83 8.82 1.21
N ALA A 87 -1.65 9.44 1.35
CA ALA A 87 -1.04 9.73 2.64
C ALA A 87 -1.95 10.54 3.59
N ASN A 88 -2.80 11.42 3.05
CA ASN A 88 -3.75 12.20 3.85
C ASN A 88 -4.88 11.31 4.37
N CYS A 89 -5.58 10.61 3.49
CA CYS A 89 -6.64 9.69 3.88
C CYS A 89 -6.13 8.58 4.81
N HIS A 90 -4.88 8.11 4.62
CA HIS A 90 -4.26 7.15 5.53
C HIS A 90 -4.22 7.67 6.97
N ARG A 91 -3.74 8.91 7.15
CA ARG A 91 -3.67 9.55 8.47
C ARG A 91 -5.06 9.86 9.03
N GLU A 92 -6.01 10.26 8.17
CA GLU A 92 -7.40 10.47 8.59
C GLU A 92 -8.04 9.18 9.10
N ILE A 93 -7.77 8.03 8.48
CA ILE A 93 -8.26 6.74 8.98
C ILE A 93 -7.65 6.42 10.34
N GLU A 94 -6.32 6.57 10.49
CA GLU A 94 -5.64 6.34 11.77
C GLU A 94 -6.14 7.27 12.89
N ALA A 95 -6.54 8.50 12.54
CA ALA A 95 -7.13 9.47 13.46
C ALA A 95 -8.65 9.29 13.68
N GLY A 96 -9.30 8.35 12.98
CA GLY A 96 -10.74 8.13 13.05
C GLY A 96 -11.60 9.23 12.38
N VAL A 97 -11.00 10.11 11.59
CA VAL A 97 -11.67 11.21 10.88
C VAL A 97 -12.41 10.71 9.64
N THR A 98 -11.86 9.70 8.96
CA THR A 98 -12.47 9.08 7.78
C THR A 98 -12.49 7.58 7.90
N GLN A 99 -13.34 6.92 7.12
CA GLN A 99 -13.48 5.47 7.08
C GLN A 99 -13.30 4.96 5.66
N LEU A 100 -12.85 3.71 5.52
CA LEU A 100 -12.81 3.08 4.21
C LEU A 100 -14.26 2.95 3.66
N PRO A 101 -14.46 3.12 2.35
CA PRO A 101 -15.76 2.86 1.75
C PRO A 101 -16.08 1.38 1.95
N ASP A 102 -17.07 1.10 2.77
CA ASP A 102 -17.48 -0.25 3.10
C ASP A 102 -18.06 -0.93 1.84
N ALA A 103 -17.59 -2.13 1.54
CA ALA A 103 -18.21 -2.97 0.53
C ALA A 103 -19.26 -3.85 1.21
N SER A 104 -20.24 -3.23 1.84
CA SER A 104 -21.46 -3.87 2.34
C SER A 104 -22.66 -3.07 1.84
N PRO A 105 -23.78 -3.75 1.49
CA PRO A 105 -24.91 -3.09 0.86
C PRO A 105 -25.44 -2.03 1.81
N VAL A 106 -25.68 -0.83 1.27
CA VAL A 106 -26.37 0.29 1.92
C VAL A 106 -27.43 -0.23 2.90
N GLU A 107 -27.14 -0.28 4.19
CA GLU A 107 -28.18 -0.34 5.20
C GLU A 107 -28.90 1.01 5.09
N LYS A 108 -30.08 0.97 4.47
CA LYS A 108 -30.97 2.13 4.39
C LYS A 108 -31.23 2.59 5.81
N ARG A 109 -30.67 3.76 6.14
CA ARG A 109 -30.96 4.46 7.38
C ARG A 109 -32.45 4.81 7.38
N GLY A 110 -33.25 4.12 8.20
CA GLY A 110 -34.64 4.51 8.47
C GLY A 110 -35.76 3.51 8.16
N GLU A 111 -35.67 2.26 8.61
CA GLU A 111 -36.87 1.47 8.87
C GLU A 111 -37.11 1.42 10.39
N LEU A 112 -37.96 2.32 10.87
CA LEU A 112 -38.67 2.17 12.13
C LEU A 112 -39.39 0.83 12.08
N ARG A 113 -38.93 -0.15 12.87
CA ARG A 113 -39.76 -1.31 13.18
C ARG A 113 -40.79 -0.86 14.21
N GLU A 114 -41.97 -0.51 13.73
CA GLU A 114 -43.19 -0.58 14.54
C GLU A 114 -43.63 -2.04 14.61
N ALA A 115 -43.66 -2.60 15.83
CA ALA A 115 -44.61 -3.59 16.33
C ALA A 115 -44.35 -3.82 17.82
#